data_AF-J0P2H6-F1
#
_entry.id   AF-J0P2H6-F1
#
_cell.length_a   1.000
_cell.length_b   1.000
_cell.length_c   1.000
_cell.angle_alpha   90.00
_cell.angle_beta   90.00
_cell.angle_gamma   90.00
#
_symmetry.space_group_name_H-M   'P 1'
#
loop_
_entity.id
_entity.type
_entity.pdbx_description
1 polymer ?
#
loop_
_entity_poly.entity_id
_entity_poly.type
_entity_poly.pdbx_seq_one_letter_code
_entity_poly.pdbx_strand_id
1 'polypeptide(L)'
;MVRIPCADEEGKPVSKKNTLAPMVPAVLSLLLVAGGTTVFAACDPKPDGSWMQCHSCQNTVAAGAGGLAVLFGASAFVKNRSLRLVLQALGVVGAAVMFFVPGGICPMCMMRTMRCYTVFQPFVRIMSVLVTAGGVGALVASMRGRGALVPSARGGGELPA
;
A
#
# COMPACT_ATOMS: atom_id res chain seq x y z
N MET A 1 20.74 -18.97 16.89
CA MET A 1 21.36 -17.79 16.24
C MET A 1 20.49 -17.36 15.08
N VAL A 2 19.52 -16.48 15.37
CA VAL A 2 18.57 -15.94 14.38
C VAL A 2 19.26 -14.78 13.68
N ARG A 3 19.56 -14.94 12.39
CA ARG A 3 20.14 -13.88 11.56
C ARG A 3 18.99 -12.95 11.17
N ILE A 4 18.84 -11.88 11.91
CA ILE A 4 18.05 -10.70 11.54
C ILE A 4 18.84 -9.99 10.43
N PRO A 5 18.32 -9.81 9.20
CA PRO A 5 18.91 -8.86 8.28
C PRO A 5 18.43 -7.45 8.66
N CYS A 6 19.40 -6.58 8.96
CA CYS A 6 19.23 -5.13 8.95
C CYS A 6 18.77 -4.66 7.57
N ALA A 7 17.81 -3.73 7.57
CA ALA A 7 17.57 -2.70 6.56
C ALA A 7 18.07 -2.95 5.12
N ASP A 8 17.15 -3.26 4.21
CA ASP A 8 17.36 -3.12 2.77
C ASP A 8 17.05 -1.68 2.32
N GLU A 9 18.00 -0.76 2.55
CA GLU A 9 18.19 0.44 1.73
C GLU A 9 19.23 0.10 0.64
N GLU A 10 18.82 0.15 -0.63
CA GLU A 10 19.66 0.28 -1.84
C GLU A 10 20.77 -0.77 -2.12
N GLY A 11 20.57 -1.64 -3.13
CA GLY A 11 21.70 -2.33 -3.78
C GLY A 11 21.40 -3.60 -4.62
N LYS A 12 21.11 -3.42 -5.92
CA LYS A 12 20.95 -4.39 -7.07
C LYS A 12 21.66 -5.78 -7.04
N PRO A 13 21.30 -6.78 -7.90
CA PRO A 13 20.09 -6.99 -8.72
C PRO A 13 19.51 -8.42 -8.59
N VAL A 14 18.40 -8.62 -7.88
CA VAL A 14 17.59 -9.85 -8.01
C VAL A 14 16.75 -9.73 -9.27
N SER A 15 16.76 -10.74 -10.16
CA SER A 15 16.07 -10.79 -11.48
C SER A 15 14.98 -9.74 -11.68
N LYS A 16 15.39 -8.62 -12.29
CA LYS A 16 15.01 -7.24 -12.00
C LYS A 16 13.57 -6.81 -12.27
N LYS A 17 12.78 -7.66 -12.92
CA LYS A 17 11.49 -7.29 -13.51
C LYS A 17 10.33 -7.91 -12.75
N ASN A 18 10.49 -9.16 -12.32
CA ASN A 18 9.42 -9.88 -11.65
C ASN A 18 9.42 -9.58 -10.15
N THR A 19 10.54 -9.39 -9.47
CA THR A 19 10.52 -9.11 -8.01
C THR A 19 10.13 -7.67 -7.69
N LEU A 20 10.36 -6.72 -8.61
CA LEU A 20 10.05 -5.31 -8.41
C LEU A 20 8.54 -5.00 -8.43
N ALA A 21 7.77 -5.73 -9.26
CA ALA A 21 6.35 -5.47 -9.44
C ALA A 21 5.54 -5.45 -8.12
N PRO A 22 5.67 -6.43 -7.20
CA PRO A 22 4.97 -6.40 -5.92
C PRO A 22 5.61 -5.46 -4.87
N MET A 23 6.85 -5.01 -5.07
CA MET A 23 7.49 -4.08 -4.15
C MET A 23 6.87 -2.69 -4.22
N VAL A 24 6.42 -2.26 -5.40
CA VAL A 24 5.75 -0.95 -5.57
C VAL A 24 4.51 -0.82 -4.66
N PRO A 25 3.50 -1.72 -4.72
CA PRO A 25 2.36 -1.65 -3.81
C PRO A 25 2.73 -1.94 -2.35
N ALA A 26 3.81 -2.69 -2.07
CA ALA A 26 4.30 -2.89 -0.71
C ALA A 26 4.82 -1.58 -0.09
N VAL A 27 5.65 -0.83 -0.83
CA VAL A 27 6.18 0.47 -0.40
C VAL A 27 5.05 1.49 -0.24
N LEU A 28 4.11 1.55 -1.19
CA LEU A 28 2.93 2.41 -1.06
C LEU A 28 2.07 2.06 0.18
N SER A 29 1.96 0.77 0.51
CA SER A 29 1.26 0.32 1.72
C SER A 29 2.00 0.73 3.01
N LEU A 30 3.33 0.68 3.01
CA LEU A 30 4.15 1.21 4.10
C LEU A 30 4.02 2.73 4.25
N LEU A 31 3.99 3.46 3.14
CA LEU A 31 3.74 4.91 3.14
C LEU A 31 2.34 5.23 3.68
N LEU A 32 1.34 4.40 3.39
CA LEU A 32 -0.01 4.54 3.94
C LEU A 32 -0.02 4.35 5.46
N VAL A 33 0.72 3.36 5.98
CA VAL A 33 0.90 3.19 7.44
C VAL A 33 1.60 4.42 8.02
N ALA A 34 2.78 4.76 7.52
CA ALA A 34 3.59 5.84 8.05
C ALA A 34 2.86 7.18 8.01
N GLY A 35 2.26 7.54 6.87
CA GLY A 35 1.51 8.79 6.74
C GLY A 35 0.24 8.80 7.61
N GLY A 36 -0.48 7.67 7.66
CA GLY A 36 -1.74 7.53 8.40
C GLY A 36 -1.57 7.51 9.93
N THR A 37 -0.38 7.19 10.43
CA THR A 37 -0.08 7.21 11.88
C THR A 37 0.74 8.42 12.33
N THR A 38 1.22 9.26 11.40
CA THR A 38 2.06 10.42 11.72
C THR A 38 1.40 11.74 11.30
N VAL A 39 1.85 12.33 10.18
CA VAL A 39 1.46 13.67 9.72
C VAL A 39 -0.01 13.77 9.33
N PHE A 40 -0.61 12.66 8.88
CA PHE A 40 -2.02 12.57 8.52
C PHE A 40 -2.84 11.83 9.56
N ALA A 41 -2.33 11.65 10.79
CA ALA A 41 -3.07 11.01 11.88
C ALA A 41 -4.45 11.66 12.07
N ALA A 42 -5.43 10.83 12.41
CA ALA A 42 -6.83 11.20 12.39
C ALA A 42 -7.13 12.23 13.49
N CYS A 43 -6.83 11.90 14.74
CA CYS A 43 -7.12 12.74 15.90
C CYS A 43 -6.12 12.41 17.04
N ASP A 44 -5.69 13.43 17.78
CA ASP A 44 -4.75 13.30 18.93
C ASP A 44 -5.42 12.66 20.15
N PRO A 45 -4.65 12.11 21.11
CA PRO A 45 -5.18 11.63 22.38
C PRO A 45 -5.94 12.74 23.10
N LYS A 46 -7.08 12.39 23.69
CA LYS A 46 -7.90 13.36 24.41
C LYS A 46 -7.16 13.82 25.68
N PRO A 47 -7.31 15.08 26.12
CA PRO A 47 -6.60 15.61 27.29
C PRO A 47 -6.94 14.91 28.62
N ASP A 48 -8.02 14.10 28.65
CA ASP A 48 -8.41 13.24 29.78
C ASP A 48 -7.75 11.85 29.73
N GLY A 49 -6.87 11.59 28.75
CA GLY A 49 -6.19 10.31 28.57
C GLY A 49 -7.06 9.21 27.95
N SER A 50 -8.32 9.51 27.60
CA SER A 50 -9.23 8.55 26.96
C SER A 50 -9.06 8.53 25.43
N TRP A 51 -9.40 7.39 24.81
CA TRP A 51 -9.31 7.21 23.36
C TRP A 51 -10.65 7.40 22.67
N MET A 52 -10.65 8.16 21.57
CA MET A 52 -11.83 8.38 20.73
C MET A 52 -12.03 7.19 19.77
N GLN A 53 -13.27 6.95 19.33
CA GLN A 53 -13.60 5.91 18.35
C GLN A 53 -12.81 6.08 17.03
N CYS A 54 -12.48 7.32 16.68
CA CYS A 54 -11.68 7.67 15.51
C CYS A 54 -10.25 7.10 15.57
N HIS A 55 -9.70 6.89 16.77
CA HIS A 55 -8.38 6.27 16.96
C HIS A 55 -8.40 4.77 16.65
N SER A 56 -9.49 4.08 16.99
CA SER A 56 -9.69 2.68 16.60
C SER A 56 -9.72 2.54 15.08
N CYS A 57 -10.43 3.45 14.39
CA CYS A 57 -10.42 3.53 12.92
C CYS A 57 -9.00 3.71 12.36
N GLN A 58 -8.20 4.62 12.94
CA GLN A 58 -6.82 4.81 12.52
C GLN A 58 -5.99 3.53 12.71
N ASN A 59 -6.16 2.84 13.84
CA ASN A 59 -5.44 1.60 14.11
C ASN A 59 -5.87 0.47 13.16
N THR A 60 -7.16 0.37 12.83
CA THR A 60 -7.66 -0.57 11.80
C THR A 60 -7.05 -0.26 10.44
N VAL A 61 -6.94 1.03 10.08
CA VAL A 61 -6.32 1.44 8.81
C VAL A 61 -4.82 1.10 8.79
N ALA A 62 -4.10 1.42 9.86
CA ALA A 62 -2.68 1.11 10.00
C ALA A 62 -2.43 -0.40 9.97
N ALA A 63 -3.24 -1.19 10.69
CA ALA A 63 -3.15 -2.64 10.69
C ALA A 63 -3.46 -3.25 9.31
N GLY A 64 -4.51 -2.77 8.63
CA GLY A 64 -4.85 -3.22 7.29
C GLY A 64 -3.78 -2.87 6.26
N ALA A 65 -3.27 -1.64 6.27
CA ALA A 65 -2.18 -1.21 5.41
C ALA A 65 -0.85 -1.95 5.72
N GLY A 66 -0.57 -2.21 6.99
CA GLY A 66 0.56 -3.06 7.41
C GLY A 66 0.41 -4.49 6.90
N GLY A 67 -0.80 -5.05 7.00
CA GLY A 67 -1.14 -6.36 6.43
C GLY A 67 -0.91 -6.41 4.92
N LEU A 68 -1.34 -5.37 4.19
CA LEU A 68 -1.08 -5.23 2.75
C LEU A 68 0.41 -5.15 2.43
N ALA A 69 1.19 -4.38 3.19
CA ALA A 69 2.64 -4.31 3.04
C ALA A 69 3.30 -5.68 3.21
N VAL A 70 2.87 -6.45 4.23
CA VAL A 70 3.35 -7.82 4.45
C VAL A 70 2.91 -8.76 3.34
N LEU A 71 1.65 -8.69 2.89
CA LEU A 71 1.13 -9.52 1.78
C LEU A 71 1.90 -9.28 0.49
N PHE A 72 2.04 -8.02 0.08
CA PHE A 72 2.77 -7.66 -1.13
C PHE A 72 4.27 -7.94 -1.00
N GLY A 73 4.88 -7.63 0.15
CA GLY A 73 6.27 -7.94 0.46
C GLY A 73 6.53 -9.45 0.42
N ALA A 74 5.74 -10.26 1.11
CA ALA A 74 5.83 -11.72 1.09
C ALA A 74 5.67 -12.28 -0.33
N SER A 75 4.77 -11.71 -1.14
CA SER A 75 4.60 -12.13 -2.53
C SER A 75 5.88 -11.95 -3.38
N ALA A 76 6.81 -11.07 -2.98
CA ALA A 76 8.11 -10.91 -3.63
C ALA A 76 9.10 -12.04 -3.30
N PHE A 77 8.98 -12.66 -2.11
CA PHE A 77 9.84 -13.75 -1.66
C PHE A 77 9.29 -15.15 -1.99
N VAL A 78 8.02 -15.25 -2.38
CA VAL A 78 7.39 -16.51 -2.77
C VAL A 78 7.88 -16.96 -4.15
N LYS A 79 8.51 -18.15 -4.20
CA LYS A 79 8.96 -18.81 -5.44
C LYS A 79 7.80 -19.43 -6.24
N ASN A 80 6.72 -19.81 -5.57
CA ASN A 80 5.54 -20.43 -6.18
C ASN A 80 4.67 -19.40 -6.89
N ARG A 81 4.61 -19.48 -8.22
CA ARG A 81 3.93 -18.48 -9.04
C ARG A 81 2.42 -18.39 -8.79
N SER A 82 1.74 -19.52 -8.58
CA SER A 82 0.31 -19.55 -8.26
C SER A 82 0.02 -18.88 -6.92
N LEU A 83 0.80 -19.21 -5.90
CA LEU A 83 0.67 -18.62 -4.57
C LEU A 83 0.92 -17.11 -4.62
N ARG A 84 1.94 -16.68 -5.37
CA ARG A 84 2.24 -15.27 -5.58
C ARG A 84 1.08 -14.50 -6.23
N LEU A 85 0.44 -15.07 -7.26
CA LEU A 85 -0.73 -14.45 -7.90
C LEU A 85 -1.91 -14.35 -6.93
N VAL A 86 -2.15 -15.38 -6.12
CA VAL A 86 -3.21 -15.39 -5.10
C VAL A 86 -2.95 -14.31 -4.05
N LEU A 87 -1.73 -14.19 -3.53
CA LEU A 87 -1.34 -13.14 -2.58
C LEU A 87 -1.52 -11.74 -3.18
N GLN A 88 -1.10 -11.53 -4.42
CA GLN A 88 -1.28 -10.26 -5.11
C GLN A 88 -2.77 -9.93 -5.31
N ALA A 89 -3.59 -10.89 -5.72
CA ALA A 89 -5.03 -10.70 -5.88
C ALA A 89 -5.72 -10.39 -4.54
N LEU A 90 -5.39 -11.12 -3.48
CA LEU A 90 -5.85 -10.82 -2.11
C LEU A 90 -5.44 -9.42 -1.66
N GLY A 91 -4.20 -9.01 -1.93
CA GLY A 91 -3.71 -7.66 -1.64
C GLY A 91 -4.48 -6.58 -2.41
N VAL A 92 -4.79 -6.80 -3.69
CA VAL A 92 -5.60 -5.86 -4.49
C VAL A 92 -7.01 -5.71 -3.93
N VAL A 93 -7.66 -6.83 -3.58
CA VAL A 93 -9.00 -6.79 -2.97
C VAL A 93 -8.96 -6.08 -1.62
N GLY A 94 -7.97 -6.38 -0.78
CA GLY A 94 -7.80 -5.71 0.52
C GLY A 94 -7.58 -4.20 0.37
N ALA A 95 -6.78 -3.78 -0.61
CA ALA A 95 -6.55 -2.37 -0.90
C ALA A 95 -7.83 -1.65 -1.38
N ALA A 96 -8.64 -2.31 -2.21
CA ALA A 96 -9.92 -1.78 -2.65
C ALA A 96 -10.92 -1.64 -1.48
N VAL A 97 -10.97 -2.62 -0.57
CA VAL A 97 -11.78 -2.52 0.66
C VAL A 97 -11.31 -1.35 1.53
N MET A 98 -10.00 -1.10 1.60
CA MET A 98 -9.40 -0.01 2.38
C MET A 98 -9.92 1.37 2.02
N PHE A 99 -10.36 1.57 0.77
CA PHE A 99 -11.00 2.81 0.32
C PHE A 99 -12.31 3.14 1.06
N PHE A 100 -13.06 2.11 1.45
CA PHE A 100 -14.36 2.25 2.12
C PHE A 100 -14.25 2.26 3.66
N VAL A 101 -13.07 1.98 4.20
CA VAL A 101 -12.84 1.98 5.65
C VAL A 101 -13.12 3.36 6.27
N PRO A 102 -12.50 4.46 5.81
CA PRO A 102 -12.75 5.77 6.40
C PRO A 102 -14.12 6.32 5.96
N GLY A 103 -15.09 6.29 6.89
CA GLY A 103 -16.41 6.91 6.77
C GLY A 103 -17.49 6.00 6.21
N GLY A 104 -17.15 4.75 5.89
CA GLY A 104 -18.09 3.68 5.59
C GLY A 104 -18.16 2.69 6.76
N ILE A 105 -17.11 1.89 6.92
CA ILE A 105 -17.09 0.79 7.92
C ILE A 105 -16.81 1.31 9.33
N CYS A 106 -15.90 2.29 9.47
CA CYS A 106 -15.54 2.83 10.77
C CYS A 106 -16.16 4.22 10.99
N PRO A 107 -16.81 4.45 12.15
CA PRO A 107 -17.39 5.75 12.47
C PRO A 107 -16.27 6.76 12.75
N MET A 108 -16.35 7.91 12.07
CA MET A 108 -15.48 9.04 12.33
C MET A 108 -16.08 9.97 13.39
N CYS A 109 -15.28 10.95 13.77
CA CYS A 109 -15.66 11.97 14.75
C CYS A 109 -16.87 12.76 14.26
N MET A 110 -17.76 13.15 15.19
CA MET A 110 -19.09 13.68 14.87
C MET A 110 -19.10 14.98 14.05
N MET A 111 -18.01 15.77 14.08
CA MET A 111 -17.87 17.00 13.31
C MET A 111 -17.02 16.80 12.04
N ARG A 112 -17.51 17.31 10.91
CA ARG A 112 -16.82 17.21 9.61
C ARG A 112 -15.64 18.16 9.41
N THR A 113 -15.45 19.14 10.29
CA THR A 113 -14.29 20.06 10.25
C THR A 113 -13.05 19.47 10.91
N MET A 114 -13.18 18.30 11.55
CA MET A 114 -12.07 17.63 12.22
C MET A 114 -11.06 17.05 11.23
N ARG A 115 -9.79 16.92 11.66
CA ARG A 115 -8.69 16.34 10.87
C ARG A 115 -9.00 14.93 10.35
N CYS A 116 -9.73 14.16 11.15
CA CYS A 116 -10.27 12.85 10.80
C CYS A 116 -11.02 12.86 9.42
N TYR A 117 -11.76 13.94 9.09
CA TYR A 117 -12.49 14.10 7.81
C TYR A 117 -11.69 14.87 6.74
N THR A 118 -10.99 15.93 7.13
CA THR A 118 -10.34 16.85 6.18
C THR A 118 -8.98 16.39 5.70
N VAL A 119 -8.30 15.52 6.47
CA VAL A 119 -6.91 15.11 6.21
C VAL A 119 -6.77 13.59 6.10
N PHE A 120 -7.20 12.85 7.13
CA PHE A 120 -6.99 11.39 7.18
C PHE A 120 -7.82 10.66 6.11
N GLN A 121 -9.11 10.99 6.00
CA GLN A 121 -9.99 10.38 5.00
C GLN A 121 -9.51 10.53 3.54
N PRO A 122 -9.19 11.74 3.04
CA PRO A 122 -8.70 11.88 1.67
C PRO A 122 -7.34 11.22 1.47
N PHE A 123 -6.44 11.30 2.46
CA PHE A 123 -5.13 10.63 2.39
C PHE A 123 -5.27 9.12 2.22
N VAL A 124 -6.07 8.46 3.06
CA VAL A 124 -6.27 7.01 3.01
C VAL A 124 -6.92 6.59 1.69
N ARG A 125 -7.89 7.36 1.18
CA ARG A 125 -8.54 7.08 -0.11
C ARG A 125 -7.60 7.23 -1.30
N ILE A 126 -6.78 8.29 -1.34
CA ILE A 126 -5.83 8.50 -2.43
C ILE A 126 -4.78 7.38 -2.41
N MET A 127 -4.22 7.09 -1.25
CA MET A 127 -3.21 6.04 -1.10
C MET A 127 -3.78 4.66 -1.38
N SER A 128 -5.01 4.35 -0.97
CA SER A 128 -5.63 3.05 -1.29
C SER A 128 -5.87 2.89 -2.79
N VAL A 129 -6.25 3.95 -3.50
CA VAL A 129 -6.35 3.95 -4.97
C VAL A 129 -4.99 3.71 -5.60
N LEU A 130 -3.92 4.36 -5.12
CA LEU A 130 -2.56 4.16 -5.60
C LEU A 130 -2.07 2.72 -5.35
N VAL A 131 -2.29 2.18 -4.15
CA VAL A 131 -1.95 0.79 -3.81
C VAL A 131 -2.74 -0.18 -4.68
N THR A 132 -4.03 0.07 -4.91
CA THR A 132 -4.88 -0.78 -5.76
C THR A 132 -4.40 -0.74 -7.21
N ALA A 133 -4.15 0.45 -7.77
CA ALA A 133 -3.64 0.61 -9.13
C ALA A 133 -2.25 -0.03 -9.30
N GLY A 134 -1.35 0.18 -8.33
CA GLY A 134 -0.03 -0.45 -8.29
C GLY A 134 -0.11 -1.98 -8.15
N GLY A 135 -1.04 -2.47 -7.33
CA GLY A 135 -1.31 -3.89 -7.14
C GLY A 135 -1.89 -4.55 -8.38
N VAL A 136 -2.84 -3.91 -9.06
CA VAL A 136 -3.37 -4.37 -10.36
C VAL A 136 -2.27 -4.37 -11.42
N GLY A 137 -1.47 -3.31 -11.51
CA GLY A 137 -0.32 -3.26 -12.40
C GLY A 137 0.67 -4.39 -12.13
N ALA A 138 0.95 -4.68 -10.86
CA ALA A 138 1.82 -5.76 -10.43
C ALA A 138 1.24 -7.15 -10.74
N LEU A 139 -0.08 -7.33 -10.55
CA LEU A 139 -0.80 -8.56 -10.85
C LEU A 139 -0.83 -8.80 -12.37
N VAL A 140 -1.16 -7.79 -13.16
CA VAL A 140 -1.16 -7.85 -14.63
C VAL A 140 0.25 -8.10 -15.15
N ALA A 141 1.29 -7.50 -14.58
CA ALA A 141 2.69 -7.81 -14.95
C ALA A 141 3.05 -9.28 -14.62
N SER A 142 2.67 -9.77 -13.45
CA SER A 142 2.84 -11.19 -13.07
C SER A 142 2.07 -12.14 -13.99
N MET A 143 0.90 -11.73 -14.50
CA MET A 143 0.10 -12.49 -15.48
C MET A 143 0.70 -12.41 -16.89
N ARG A 144 1.14 -11.23 -17.36
CA ARG A 144 1.79 -11.00 -18.67
C ARG A 144 3.13 -11.70 -18.80
N GLY A 145 3.79 -12.08 -17.72
CA GLY A 145 4.86 -13.07 -17.79
C GLY A 145 4.41 -14.47 -18.28
N ARG A 146 3.14 -14.68 -18.66
CA ARG A 146 2.62 -15.82 -19.43
C ARG A 146 2.57 -15.55 -20.95
N GLY A 147 2.76 -14.31 -21.40
CA GLY A 147 2.72 -13.91 -22.81
C GLY A 147 3.41 -12.56 -22.98
N ALA A 148 4.64 -12.56 -23.49
CA ALA A 148 5.37 -11.35 -23.80
C ALA A 148 4.55 -10.46 -24.76
N LEU A 149 4.18 -9.26 -24.34
CA LEU A 149 4.50 -8.04 -25.09
C LEU A 149 4.32 -6.80 -24.21
N VAL A 150 5.42 -6.07 -24.13
CA VAL A 150 5.58 -4.69 -23.71
C VAL A 150 4.84 -3.79 -24.72
N PRO A 151 4.25 -2.66 -24.29
CA PRO A 151 4.81 -1.38 -24.74
C PRO A 151 5.26 -0.54 -23.54
N SER A 152 6.57 -0.36 -23.48
CA SER A 152 7.34 0.50 -22.61
C SER A 152 7.49 1.75 -23.44
N ALA A 153 6.66 2.75 -23.18
CA ALA A 153 6.89 4.09 -23.66
C ALA A 153 8.17 4.60 -22.99
N ARG A 154 9.31 4.37 -23.65
CA ARG A 154 10.60 4.99 -23.30
C ARG A 154 11.38 5.26 -24.58
N GLY A 155 11.43 6.54 -24.91
CA GLY A 155 12.18 7.18 -25.98
C GLY A 155 11.61 8.59 -26.07
N GLY A 156 12.04 9.56 -25.26
CA GLY A 156 13.44 9.98 -25.18
C GLY A 156 13.71 10.83 -26.41
N GLY A 157 13.49 12.13 -26.29
CA GLY A 157 13.72 13.07 -27.38
C GLY A 157 15.22 13.18 -27.68
N GLU A 158 15.55 13.04 -28.95
CA GLU A 158 16.71 13.68 -29.57
C GLU A 158 16.25 14.22 -30.94
N LEU A 159 16.47 15.53 -31.11
CA LEU A 159 16.24 16.32 -32.32
C LEU A 159 17.53 16.28 -33.17
N PRO A 160 17.43 16.06 -34.48
CA PRO A 160 18.18 16.88 -35.44
C PRO A 160 17.24 17.36 -36.59
N ALA A 161 17.42 18.51 -37.24
CA ALA A 161 18.55 19.42 -37.41
C ALA A 161 18.08 20.88 -37.45
#